data_AF-A0A4Z0AM36-F1
#
_entry.id   AF-A0A4Z0AM36-F1
#
_cell.length_a   1.000
_cell.length_b   1.000
_cell.length_c   1.000
_cell.angle_alpha   90.00
_cell.angle_beta   90.00
_cell.angle_gamma   90.00
#
_symmetry.space_group_name_H-M   'P 1'
#
loop_
_entity.id
_entity.type
_entity.pdbx_description
1 polymer ?
#
loop_
_entity_poly.entity_id
_entity_poly.type
_entity_poly.pdbx_seq_one_letter_code
_entity_poly.pdbx_strand_id
1 'polypeptide(L)'
;MTPPLSFPAMRLRRLRRTPLLRDMVRETRLGADDLIYPVFVEEGIEVAQEISTMPGVLRIPERHLARELEAIARKAVRESLLDEAEGADMLMVKPALAYLDVLARLRGQTLLPLVAYQVGGEYAMIKFAATAGAIDEVCTVQETLGAIKRAGADLIISYLAREYIRGV
;
A
#
# COMPACT_ATOMS: atom_id res chain seq x y z
N MET A 1 9.00 -30.51 24.17
CA MET A 1 9.15 -29.14 23.62
C MET A 1 10.07 -28.36 24.55
N THR A 2 11.14 -27.77 24.02
CA THR A 2 12.07 -26.95 24.82
C THR A 2 11.35 -25.68 25.26
N PRO A 3 11.40 -25.29 26.56
CA PRO A 3 10.74 -24.07 27.01
C PRO A 3 11.35 -22.85 26.29
N PRO A 4 10.54 -21.81 26.02
CA PRO A 4 11.06 -20.60 25.39
C PRO A 4 12.14 -19.98 26.28
N LEU A 5 13.23 -19.55 25.64
CA LEU A 5 14.31 -18.85 26.33
C LEU A 5 13.77 -17.58 26.99
N SER A 6 13.97 -17.44 28.30
CA SER A 6 13.57 -16.27 29.07
C SER A 6 14.71 -15.25 29.16
N PHE A 7 14.40 -14.06 29.65
CA PHE A 7 15.43 -13.11 30.05
C PHE A 7 16.29 -13.72 31.18
N PRO A 8 17.64 -13.64 31.14
CA PRO A 8 18.47 -12.85 30.22
C PRO A 8 19.00 -13.60 28.99
N ALA A 9 18.68 -14.89 28.83
CA ALA A 9 19.14 -15.71 27.70
C ALA A 9 18.59 -15.15 26.37
N MET A 10 17.29 -14.83 26.32
CA MET A 10 16.65 -14.13 25.21
C MET A 10 16.56 -12.62 25.49
N ARG A 11 17.14 -11.80 24.60
CA ARG A 11 17.09 -10.33 24.69
C ARG A 11 16.88 -9.73 23.31
N LEU A 12 15.61 -9.50 22.94
CA LEU A 12 15.23 -8.96 21.62
C LEU A 12 15.83 -7.58 21.32
N ARG A 13 16.22 -6.81 22.34
CA ARG A 13 16.93 -5.53 22.16
C ARG A 13 18.34 -5.66 21.58
N ARG A 14 18.97 -6.85 21.60
CA ARG A 14 20.34 -7.07 21.07
C ARG A 14 20.47 -6.65 19.61
N LEU A 15 19.50 -7.03 18.78
CA LEU A 15 19.49 -6.74 17.33
C LEU A 15 18.91 -5.35 16.99
N ARG A 16 18.51 -4.55 18.00
CA ARG A 16 17.90 -3.22 17.80
C ARG A 16 18.82 -2.06 18.19
N ARG A 17 20.05 -2.34 18.62
CA ARG A 17 20.97 -1.36 19.23
C ARG A 17 21.43 -0.27 18.28
N THR A 18 21.75 -0.62 17.03
CA THR A 18 22.29 0.34 16.04
C THR A 18 21.43 0.33 14.78
N PRO A 19 21.45 1.42 13.99
CA PRO A 19 20.79 1.45 12.68
C PRO A 19 21.24 0.30 11.77
N LEU A 20 22.54 0.01 11.72
CA LEU A 20 23.10 -1.11 10.94
C LEU A 20 22.50 -2.47 11.34
N LEU A 21 22.46 -2.77 12.65
CA LEU A 21 21.88 -4.04 13.12
C LEU A 21 20.40 -4.16 12.77
N ARG A 22 19.64 -3.05 12.89
CA ARG A 22 18.23 -3.04 12.52
C ARG A 22 18.02 -3.23 11.01
N ASP A 23 18.91 -2.68 10.19
CA ASP A 23 18.83 -2.86 8.73
C ASP A 23 19.17 -4.29 8.31
N MET A 24 20.19 -4.90 8.93
CA MET A 24 20.59 -6.28 8.67
C MET A 24 19.49 -7.30 8.96
N VAL A 25 18.68 -7.07 10.00
CA VAL A 25 17.62 -7.99 10.43
C VAL A 25 16.22 -7.56 9.98
N ARG A 26 16.13 -6.55 9.11
CA ARG A 26 14.84 -6.04 8.62
C ARG A 26 14.17 -7.11 7.77
N GLU A 27 12.96 -7.50 8.16
CA GLU A 27 12.19 -8.56 7.49
C GLU A 27 11.46 -8.07 6.24
N THR A 28 11.13 -6.78 6.16
CA THR A 28 10.33 -6.20 5.07
C THR A 28 11.08 -5.03 4.45
N ARG A 29 11.26 -5.07 3.13
CA ARG A 29 11.77 -3.96 2.32
C ARG A 29 10.68 -3.55 1.33
N LEU A 30 10.61 -2.25 1.05
CA LEU A 30 9.66 -1.67 0.11
C LEU A 30 10.46 -0.88 -0.93
N GLY A 31 10.32 -1.26 -2.19
CA GLY A 31 10.96 -0.63 -3.35
C GLY A 31 9.96 0.09 -4.25
N ALA A 32 10.47 0.72 -5.31
CA ALA A 32 9.64 1.37 -6.32
C ALA A 32 8.88 0.35 -7.20
N ASP A 33 9.46 -0.84 -7.36
CA ASP A 33 8.91 -2.02 -8.03
C ASP A 33 7.68 -2.61 -7.32
N ASP A 34 7.49 -2.29 -6.04
CA ASP A 34 6.30 -2.68 -5.28
C ASP A 34 5.12 -1.71 -5.48
N LEU A 35 5.28 -0.62 -6.25
CA LEU A 35 4.32 0.49 -6.28
C LEU A 35 3.67 0.70 -7.65
N ILE A 36 2.36 0.90 -7.63
CA ILE A 36 1.55 1.34 -8.77
C ILE A 36 0.95 2.71 -8.43
N TYR A 37 1.17 3.69 -9.31
CA TYR A 37 0.64 5.05 -9.13
C TYR A 37 -0.68 5.24 -9.90
N PRO A 38 -1.83 5.34 -9.22
CA PRO A 38 -3.12 5.60 -9.86
C PRO A 38 -3.23 7.06 -10.32
N VAL A 39 -3.82 7.28 -11.50
CA VAL A 39 -4.10 8.60 -12.07
C VAL A 39 -5.60 8.81 -12.25
N PHE A 40 -6.08 10.03 -12.01
CA PHE A 40 -7.45 10.41 -12.34
C PHE A 40 -7.49 11.16 -13.64
N VAL A 41 -8.44 10.82 -14.49
CA VAL A 41 -8.54 11.41 -15.81
C VAL A 41 -10.00 11.74 -16.10
N GLU A 42 -10.24 12.93 -16.64
CA GLU A 42 -11.56 13.53 -16.78
C GLU A 42 -11.76 14.07 -18.21
N GLU A 43 -12.89 13.71 -18.80
CA GLU A 43 -13.32 14.15 -20.13
C GLU A 43 -13.80 15.61 -20.08
N GLY A 44 -13.59 16.36 -21.17
CA GLY A 44 -14.12 17.72 -21.31
C GLY A 44 -13.41 18.81 -20.49
N ILE A 45 -12.34 18.49 -19.75
CA ILE A 45 -11.47 19.51 -19.13
C ILE A 45 -10.25 19.79 -20.02
N GLU A 46 -9.87 21.06 -20.10
CA GLU A 46 -8.69 21.50 -20.89
C GLU A 46 -7.40 21.49 -20.06
N VAL A 47 -7.53 21.76 -18.75
CA VAL A 47 -6.41 21.89 -17.81
C VAL A 47 -6.65 20.99 -16.62
N ALA A 48 -5.56 20.47 -16.04
CA ALA A 48 -5.65 19.61 -14.86
C ALA A 48 -6.32 20.33 -13.68
N GLN A 49 -7.19 19.62 -12.97
CA GLN A 49 -7.98 20.16 -11.86
C GLN A 49 -7.63 19.45 -10.56
N GLU A 50 -7.46 20.21 -9.48
CA GLU A 50 -7.20 19.61 -8.16
C GLU A 50 -8.45 18.94 -7.59
N ILE A 51 -8.25 17.78 -6.96
CA ILE A 51 -9.29 17.09 -6.21
C ILE A 51 -9.27 17.62 -4.78
N SER A 52 -10.28 18.41 -4.41
CA SER A 52 -10.36 19.09 -3.10
C SER A 52 -10.24 18.15 -1.89
N THR A 53 -10.70 16.91 -2.01
CA THR A 53 -10.63 15.90 -0.95
C THR A 53 -9.32 15.11 -0.94
N MET A 54 -8.46 15.30 -1.93
CA MET A 54 -7.18 14.62 -2.08
C MET A 54 -6.10 15.65 -2.44
N PRO A 55 -5.61 16.43 -1.45
CA PRO A 55 -4.65 17.51 -1.68
C PRO A 55 -3.43 17.03 -2.46
N GLY A 56 -3.03 17.75 -3.51
CA GLY A 56 -1.90 17.37 -4.37
C GLY A 56 -2.20 16.32 -5.45
N VAL A 57 -3.42 15.78 -5.51
CA VAL A 57 -3.87 14.89 -6.60
C VAL A 57 -4.70 15.68 -7.61
N LEU A 58 -4.44 15.43 -8.89
CA LEU A 58 -5.06 16.12 -10.00
C LEU A 58 -5.90 15.16 -10.86
N ARG A 59 -6.99 15.68 -11.42
CA ARG A 59 -7.67 15.12 -12.59
C ARG A 59 -7.00 15.65 -13.84
N ILE A 60 -6.56 14.75 -14.71
CA ILE A 60 -5.84 15.06 -15.95
C ILE A 60 -6.87 15.09 -17.09
N PRO A 61 -6.75 15.98 -18.10
CA PRO A 61 -7.58 15.94 -19.30
C PRO A 61 -7.53 14.60 -20.06
N GLU A 62 -8.70 14.11 -20.47
CA GLU A 62 -8.87 12.86 -21.24
C GLU A 62 -8.16 12.84 -22.59
N ARG A 63 -7.92 14.01 -23.20
CA ARG A 63 -7.08 14.10 -24.41
C ARG A 63 -5.67 13.56 -24.23
N HIS A 64 -5.26 13.27 -22.99
CA HIS A 64 -4.00 12.60 -22.62
C HIS A 64 -4.20 11.14 -22.17
N LEU A 65 -5.39 10.56 -22.34
CA LEU A 65 -5.84 9.29 -21.73
C LEU A 65 -5.92 8.10 -22.68
N ALA A 66 -5.74 8.27 -23.99
CA ALA A 66 -6.39 7.48 -25.05
C ALA A 66 -6.13 5.95 -25.16
N ARG A 67 -5.88 5.21 -24.07
CA ARG A 67 -6.06 3.77 -24.04
C ARG A 67 -6.31 3.29 -22.61
N GLU A 68 -7.46 2.66 -22.41
CA GLU A 68 -7.77 1.73 -21.31
C GLU A 68 -8.20 2.36 -19.98
N LEU A 69 -9.17 1.82 -19.23
CA LEU A 69 -10.04 0.66 -19.40
C LEU A 69 -11.14 0.77 -18.33
N GLU A 70 -12.34 0.38 -18.75
CA GLU A 70 -13.51 -0.03 -17.95
C GLU A 70 -13.17 -1.16 -16.95
N ALA A 71 -13.88 -1.49 -15.86
CA ALA A 71 -14.85 -0.88 -14.96
C ALA A 71 -15.11 -1.86 -13.78
N ILE A 72 -14.82 -1.44 -12.54
CA ILE A 72 -15.53 -1.62 -11.23
C ILE A 72 -16.10 -3.00 -10.72
N ALA A 73 -15.52 -3.50 -9.59
CA ALA A 73 -16.05 -3.98 -8.26
C ALA A 73 -17.16 -5.11 -8.12
N ARG A 74 -17.31 -5.96 -7.05
CA ARG A 74 -17.12 -5.82 -5.57
C ARG A 74 -17.55 -7.10 -4.73
N LYS A 75 -16.66 -7.82 -4.00
CA LYS A 75 -16.85 -8.71 -2.79
C LYS A 75 -15.59 -9.56 -2.40
N ALA A 76 -14.66 -8.94 -1.68
CA ALA A 76 -13.24 -9.31 -1.60
C ALA A 76 -12.73 -10.52 -0.76
N VAL A 77 -13.47 -11.62 -0.53
CA VAL A 77 -12.83 -12.80 0.12
C VAL A 77 -13.21 -14.14 -0.52
N ARG A 78 -14.51 -14.35 -0.77
CA ARG A 78 -14.93 -15.47 -1.62
C ARG A 78 -14.57 -15.21 -3.08
N GLU A 79 -14.66 -13.96 -3.51
CA GLU A 79 -14.27 -13.59 -4.86
C GLU A 79 -12.82 -13.91 -5.13
N SER A 80 -11.87 -13.58 -4.26
CA SER A 80 -10.46 -13.83 -4.59
C SER A 80 -10.11 -15.31 -4.81
N LEU A 81 -10.80 -16.23 -4.12
CA LEU A 81 -10.64 -17.68 -4.40
C LEU A 81 -11.42 -18.14 -5.63
N LEU A 82 -12.51 -17.46 -5.99
CA LEU A 82 -13.25 -17.69 -7.22
C LEU A 82 -12.50 -17.13 -8.43
N ASP A 83 -11.94 -15.93 -8.32
CA ASP A 83 -11.07 -15.27 -9.30
C ASP A 83 -9.90 -16.18 -9.67
N GLU A 84 -9.26 -16.82 -8.68
CA GLU A 84 -8.21 -17.82 -8.94
C GLU A 84 -8.73 -19.00 -9.78
N ALA A 85 -9.94 -19.50 -9.49
CA ALA A 85 -10.58 -20.56 -10.27
C ALA A 85 -11.10 -20.09 -11.65
N GLU A 86 -11.42 -18.80 -11.78
CA GLU A 86 -11.86 -18.12 -13.00
C GLU A 86 -10.68 -17.65 -13.87
N GLY A 87 -9.44 -17.81 -13.38
CA GLY A 87 -8.21 -17.57 -14.14
C GLY A 87 -7.58 -16.19 -13.97
N ALA A 88 -7.79 -15.53 -12.83
CA ALA A 88 -7.15 -14.25 -12.53
C ALA A 88 -5.62 -14.40 -12.41
N ASP A 89 -4.88 -13.50 -13.06
CA ASP A 89 -3.42 -13.45 -12.98
C ASP A 89 -2.92 -12.87 -11.64
N MET A 90 -3.76 -12.09 -10.95
CA MET A 90 -3.47 -11.44 -9.66
C MET A 90 -4.76 -11.28 -8.85
N LEU A 91 -4.64 -11.30 -7.52
CA LEU A 91 -5.76 -11.03 -6.61
C LEU A 91 -5.53 -9.69 -5.91
N MET A 92 -6.61 -9.01 -5.51
CA MET A 92 -6.50 -7.69 -4.89
C MET A 92 -7.34 -7.52 -3.62
N VAL A 93 -6.76 -6.90 -2.59
CA VAL A 93 -7.48 -6.41 -1.41
C VAL A 93 -7.61 -4.89 -1.49
N LYS A 94 -8.85 -4.40 -1.39
CA LYS A 94 -9.20 -2.98 -1.41
C LYS A 94 -10.37 -2.75 -0.44
N PRO A 95 -10.28 -1.81 0.53
CA PRO A 95 -9.13 -0.98 0.89
C PRO A 95 -7.98 -1.76 1.56
N ALA A 96 -6.80 -1.16 1.70
CA ALA A 96 -5.60 -1.86 2.21
C ALA A 96 -5.39 -1.68 3.72
N LEU A 97 -5.22 -0.44 4.20
CA LEU A 97 -4.74 -0.18 5.57
C LEU A 97 -5.64 -0.76 6.66
N ALA A 98 -6.95 -0.69 6.47
CA ALA A 98 -7.92 -1.22 7.44
C ALA A 98 -8.14 -2.74 7.33
N TYR A 99 -7.46 -3.41 6.39
CA TYR A 99 -7.68 -4.82 6.03
C TYR A 99 -6.36 -5.60 5.92
N LEU A 100 -5.31 -5.18 6.65
CA LEU A 100 -4.02 -5.88 6.67
C LEU A 100 -4.13 -7.32 7.18
N ASP A 101 -5.11 -7.61 8.04
CA ASP A 101 -5.43 -8.96 8.49
C ASP A 101 -5.97 -9.84 7.35
N VAL A 102 -6.78 -9.27 6.45
CA VAL A 102 -7.28 -9.95 5.25
C VAL A 102 -6.12 -10.26 4.31
N LEU A 103 -5.23 -9.29 4.05
CA LEU A 103 -4.01 -9.50 3.26
C LEU A 103 -3.15 -10.62 3.84
N ALA A 104 -2.87 -10.57 5.14
CA ALA A 104 -2.04 -11.57 5.81
C ALA A 104 -2.66 -12.98 5.75
N ARG A 105 -3.99 -13.08 5.88
CA ARG A 105 -4.71 -14.36 5.75
C ARG A 105 -4.68 -14.87 4.32
N LEU A 106 -4.91 -14.01 3.33
CA LEU A 106 -4.94 -14.38 1.92
C LEU A 106 -3.55 -14.82 1.44
N ARG A 107 -2.47 -14.19 1.91
CA ARG A 107 -1.09 -14.56 1.57
C ARG A 107 -0.76 -16.03 1.90
N GLY A 108 -1.37 -16.58 2.95
CA GLY A 108 -1.21 -17.98 3.33
C GLY A 108 -2.13 -18.96 2.59
N GLN A 109 -2.99 -18.48 1.70
CA GLN A 109 -4.05 -19.26 1.04
C GLN A 109 -3.95 -19.30 -0.48
N THR A 110 -3.13 -18.45 -1.09
CA THR A 110 -2.91 -18.41 -2.54
C THR A 110 -1.44 -18.22 -2.87
N LEU A 111 -1.02 -18.72 -4.03
CA LEU A 111 0.29 -18.47 -4.59
C LEU A 111 0.28 -17.35 -5.64
N LEU A 112 -0.91 -16.88 -6.04
CA LEU A 112 -1.03 -15.74 -6.96
C LEU A 112 -0.42 -14.47 -6.34
N PRO A 113 0.04 -13.54 -7.19
CA PRO A 113 0.42 -12.20 -6.75
C PRO A 113 -0.75 -11.51 -6.03
N LEU A 114 -0.45 -10.90 -4.88
CA LEU A 114 -1.39 -10.15 -4.08
C LEU A 114 -1.16 -8.65 -4.23
N VAL A 115 -2.18 -7.96 -4.73
CA VAL A 115 -2.19 -6.51 -4.87
C VAL A 115 -2.98 -5.90 -3.71
N ALA A 116 -2.52 -4.79 -3.17
CA ALA A 116 -3.22 -4.03 -2.16
C ALA A 116 -3.47 -2.60 -2.64
N TYR A 117 -4.68 -2.07 -2.46
CA TYR A 117 -4.98 -0.69 -2.84
C TYR A 117 -5.18 0.21 -1.63
N GLN A 118 -4.20 1.08 -1.36
CA GLN A 118 -4.35 2.23 -0.47
C GLN A 118 -5.26 3.28 -1.12
N VAL A 119 -6.53 3.29 -0.73
CA VAL A 119 -7.57 4.09 -1.38
C VAL A 119 -7.45 5.58 -1.09
N GLY A 120 -8.17 6.41 -1.86
CA GLY A 120 -8.13 7.87 -1.72
C GLY A 120 -8.51 8.38 -0.31
N GLY A 121 -9.38 7.67 0.41
CA GLY A 121 -9.69 8.01 1.80
C GLY A 121 -8.50 7.83 2.76
N GLU A 122 -7.73 6.75 2.59
CA GLU A 122 -6.51 6.51 3.38
C GLU A 122 -5.42 7.55 3.07
N TYR A 123 -5.29 7.91 1.79
CA TYR A 123 -4.44 9.01 1.35
C TYR A 123 -4.85 10.35 1.99
N ALA A 124 -6.14 10.69 1.91
CA ALA A 124 -6.66 11.96 2.40
C ALA A 124 -6.47 12.10 3.91
N MET A 125 -6.70 11.02 4.68
CA MET A 125 -6.46 11.02 6.13
C MET A 125 -5.01 11.39 6.46
N ILE A 126 -4.03 10.82 5.76
CA ILE A 126 -2.62 11.13 5.95
C ILE A 126 -2.34 12.59 5.57
N LYS A 127 -2.76 13.02 4.38
CA LYS A 127 -2.49 14.39 3.91
C LYS A 127 -3.11 15.45 4.80
N PHE A 128 -4.35 15.27 5.24
CA PHE A 128 -5.00 16.26 6.12
C PHE A 128 -4.37 16.27 7.51
N ALA A 129 -4.03 15.11 8.08
CA ALA A 129 -3.34 15.05 9.36
C ALA A 129 -1.94 15.68 9.29
N ALA A 130 -1.20 15.44 8.21
CA ALA A 130 0.10 16.07 7.95
C ALA A 130 -0.03 17.59 7.77
N THR A 131 -0.99 18.03 6.96
CA THR A 131 -1.29 19.47 6.76
C THR A 131 -1.64 20.17 8.08
N ALA A 132 -2.33 19.49 8.98
CA ALA A 132 -2.65 19.99 10.32
C ALA A 132 -1.45 19.94 11.29
N GLY A 133 -0.30 19.43 10.88
CA GLY A 133 0.88 19.24 11.73
C GLY A 133 0.73 18.14 12.78
N ALA A 134 -0.27 17.26 12.65
CA ALA A 134 -0.55 16.21 13.63
C ALA A 134 0.38 15.00 13.48
N ILE A 135 0.95 14.80 12.29
CA ILE A 135 1.84 13.69 11.95
C ILE A 135 2.98 14.16 11.05
N ASP A 136 4.10 13.43 11.08
CA ASP A 136 5.15 13.52 10.06
C ASP A 136 4.72 12.74 8.82
N GLU A 137 4.54 13.43 7.69
CA GLU A 137 4.00 12.83 6.48
C GLU A 137 4.91 11.70 5.96
N VAL A 138 6.21 11.97 5.87
CA VAL A 138 7.21 11.08 5.26
C VAL A 138 7.29 9.77 6.02
N CYS A 139 7.44 9.86 7.35
CA CYS A 139 7.50 8.69 8.22
C CYS A 139 6.20 7.90 8.16
N THR A 140 5.05 8.60 8.16
CA THR A 140 3.74 7.95 8.11
C THR A 140 3.50 7.23 6.79
N VAL A 141 3.90 7.82 5.66
CA VAL A 141 3.83 7.19 4.33
C VAL A 141 4.68 5.92 4.31
N GLN A 142 5.94 6.01 4.73
CA GLN A 142 6.87 4.88 4.75
C GLN A 142 6.35 3.73 5.62
N GLU A 143 5.83 4.05 6.81
CA GLU A 143 5.30 3.05 7.73
C GLU A 143 4.00 2.42 7.21
N THR A 144 3.11 3.23 6.62
CA THR A 144 1.83 2.76 6.07
C THR A 144 2.07 1.79 4.90
N LEU A 145 2.86 2.19 3.91
CA LEU A 145 3.16 1.33 2.76
C LEU A 145 3.99 0.10 3.19
N GLY A 146 4.93 0.28 4.12
CA GLY A 146 5.69 -0.81 4.70
C GLY A 146 4.82 -1.82 5.46
N ALA A 147 3.76 -1.36 6.14
CA ALA A 147 2.79 -2.22 6.81
C ALA A 147 1.97 -3.06 5.82
N ILE A 148 1.58 -2.46 4.69
CA ILE A 148 0.90 -3.17 3.59
C ILE A 148 1.81 -4.26 3.00
N LYS A 149 3.08 -3.92 2.71
CA LYS A 149 4.08 -4.89 2.22
C LYS A 149 4.31 -6.02 3.23
N ARG A 150 4.44 -5.69 4.51
CA ARG A 150 4.60 -6.67 5.60
C ARG A 150 3.40 -7.61 5.72
N ALA A 151 2.19 -7.14 5.42
CA ALA A 151 0.99 -7.98 5.42
C ALA A 151 0.96 -8.99 4.25
N GLY A 152 1.91 -8.91 3.31
CA GLY A 152 2.08 -9.90 2.24
C GLY A 152 1.67 -9.43 0.86
N ALA A 153 1.45 -8.13 0.66
CA ALA A 153 1.20 -7.58 -0.67
C ALA A 153 2.47 -7.67 -1.53
N ASP A 154 2.34 -8.21 -2.75
CA ASP A 154 3.38 -8.18 -3.76
C ASP A 154 3.45 -6.79 -4.41
N LEU A 155 2.29 -6.19 -4.73
CA LEU A 155 2.17 -4.85 -5.31
C LEU A 155 1.22 -3.97 -4.49
N ILE A 156 1.47 -2.66 -4.49
CA ILE A 156 0.68 -1.68 -3.76
C ILE A 156 0.26 -0.54 -4.70
N ILE A 157 -1.04 -0.39 -4.91
CA ILE A 157 -1.60 0.77 -5.59
C ILE A 157 -1.73 1.90 -4.56
N SER A 158 -1.05 3.02 -4.79
CA SER A 158 -1.04 4.15 -3.85
C SER A 158 -0.84 5.50 -4.54
N TYR A 159 -1.66 6.47 -4.16
CA TYR A 159 -1.49 7.88 -4.52
C TYR A 159 -0.25 8.51 -3.88
N LEU A 160 0.33 7.89 -2.83
CA LEU A 160 1.58 8.32 -2.18
C LEU A 160 2.83 7.75 -2.86
N ALA A 161 2.69 6.93 -3.90
CA ALA A 161 3.83 6.27 -4.54
C ALA A 161 4.86 7.29 -5.07
N ARG A 162 4.38 8.43 -5.58
CA ARG A 162 5.23 9.49 -6.10
C ARG A 162 6.04 10.16 -4.99
N GLU A 163 5.43 10.43 -3.85
CA GLU A 163 6.07 11.00 -2.66
C GLU A 163 7.09 10.03 -2.07
N TYR A 164 6.71 8.75 -1.93
CA TYR A 164 7.60 7.71 -1.41
C TYR A 164 8.90 7.58 -2.22
N ILE A 165 8.80 7.55 -3.56
CA ILE A 165 9.97 7.43 -4.45
C ILE A 165 10.85 8.67 -4.39
N ARG A 166 10.26 9.86 -4.23
CA ARG A 166 11.00 11.13 -4.22
C ARG A 166 11.70 11.40 -2.89
N GLY A 167 11.36 10.68 -1.82
CA GLY A 167 12.02 10.77 -0.53
C GLY A 167 11.92 12.16 0.11
N VAL A 168 10.87 12.91 -0.21
CA VAL A 168 10.59 14.23 0.37
C VAL A 168 9.81 14.07 1.65
#